data_AF-A0A497CT42-F1
#
_entry.id   AF-A0A497CT42-F1
#
_cell.length_a   1.000
_cell.length_b   1.000
_cell.length_c   1.000
_cell.angle_alpha   90.00
_cell.angle_beta   90.00
_cell.angle_gamma   90.00
#
_symmetry.space_group_name_H-M   'P 1'
#
loop_
_entity.id
_entity.type
_entity.pdbx_description
1 polymer ?
#
loop_
_entity_poly.entity_id
_entity_poly.type
_entity_poly.pdbx_seq_one_letter_code
_entity_poly.pdbx_strand_id
1 'polypeptide(L)'
;MKKTALNKMHHEMGAKMVEFVGFDMPVQFEGINAEHETVRTKLGVFDVSHMGEFWVEGPKAFDQVQKVTSNDISALTDGKVQYSCFPNGDGGIVDDLLVYRFGEEKYLLVVNASNIEKDWAHVNSHNEIGAKLTNASDDISQLAVQGPLALNAVQ
;
A
#
# COMPACT_ATOMS: atom_id res chain seq x y z
N MET A 1 -15.83 -1.20 12.55
CA MET A 1 -14.56 -0.76 11.96
C MET A 1 -13.48 -1.82 12.20
N LYS A 2 -12.68 -2.13 11.19
CA LYS A 2 -11.42 -2.89 11.32
C LYS A 2 -10.41 -2.07 12.14
N LYS A 3 -9.40 -2.74 12.69
CA LYS A 3 -8.34 -2.12 13.52
C LYS A 3 -6.98 -2.52 12.99
N THR A 4 -6.05 -1.58 12.91
CA THR A 4 -4.64 -1.87 12.65
C THR A 4 -3.98 -2.46 13.89
N ALA A 5 -2.81 -3.08 13.72
CA ALA A 5 -2.01 -3.58 14.84
C ALA A 5 -1.63 -2.48 15.85
N LEU A 6 -1.56 -1.22 15.39
CA LEU A 6 -1.18 -0.06 16.20
C LEU A 6 -2.39 0.69 16.78
N ASN A 7 -3.63 0.26 16.52
CA ASN A 7 -4.84 0.94 16.98
C ASN A 7 -4.84 1.23 18.48
N LYS A 8 -4.44 0.24 19.31
CA LYS A 8 -4.36 0.42 20.76
C LYS A 8 -3.39 1.55 21.15
N MET A 9 -2.24 1.61 20.48
CA MET A 9 -1.23 2.64 20.71
C MET A 9 -1.77 4.03 20.37
N HIS A 10 -2.51 4.17 19.27
CA HIS A 10 -3.13 5.45 18.89
C HIS A 10 -4.07 5.99 19.97
N HIS A 11 -4.91 5.12 20.53
CA HIS A 11 -5.80 5.46 21.64
C HIS A 11 -5.01 5.87 22.90
N GLU A 12 -3.96 5.13 23.25
CA GLU A 12 -3.10 5.44 24.41
C GLU A 12 -2.33 6.75 24.26
N MET A 13 -1.99 7.13 23.03
CA MET A 13 -1.37 8.40 22.67
C MET A 13 -2.37 9.57 22.61
N GLY A 14 -3.66 9.34 22.87
CA GLY A 14 -4.68 10.38 22.88
C GLY A 14 -5.10 10.87 21.51
N ALA A 15 -4.93 10.04 20.46
CA ALA A 15 -5.36 10.40 19.12
C ALA A 15 -6.87 10.64 19.04
N LYS A 16 -7.26 11.58 18.18
CA LYS A 16 -8.64 11.72 17.74
C LYS A 16 -8.93 10.67 16.68
N MET A 17 -9.68 9.65 17.04
CA MET A 17 -10.01 8.53 16.15
C MET A 17 -11.26 8.82 15.31
N VAL A 18 -11.26 8.36 14.06
CA VAL A 18 -12.38 8.47 13.12
C VAL A 18 -12.53 7.20 12.30
N GLU A 19 -13.72 6.99 11.74
CA GLU A 19 -13.93 5.99 10.70
C GLU A 19 -13.33 6.48 9.39
N PHE A 20 -12.29 5.80 8.92
CA PHE A 20 -11.68 6.01 7.62
C PHE A 20 -11.76 4.70 6.84
N VAL A 21 -12.64 4.65 5.83
CA VAL A 21 -12.76 3.49 4.93
C VAL A 21 -13.01 2.18 5.68
N GLY A 22 -13.86 2.24 6.71
CA GLY A 22 -14.17 1.09 7.55
C GLY A 22 -13.09 0.72 8.57
N PHE A 23 -11.98 1.46 8.68
CA PHE A 23 -10.97 1.32 9.73
C PHE A 23 -11.12 2.41 10.81
N ASP A 24 -10.77 2.06 12.05
CA ASP A 24 -10.67 2.98 13.19
C ASP A 24 -9.26 3.60 13.22
N MET A 25 -9.11 4.79 12.63
CA MET A 25 -7.82 5.44 12.34
C MET A 25 -7.66 6.80 13.03
N PRO A 26 -6.43 7.19 13.41
CA PRO A 26 -6.18 8.52 13.97
C PRO A 26 -6.26 9.60 12.89
N VAL A 27 -7.13 10.60 13.04
CA VAL A 27 -7.19 11.77 12.15
C VAL A 27 -6.18 12.87 12.54
N GLN A 28 -5.85 12.93 13.83
CA GLN A 28 -4.82 13.81 14.40
C GLN A 28 -4.50 13.36 15.83
N PHE A 29 -3.32 13.74 16.32
CA PHE A 29 -2.87 13.61 17.70
C PHE A 29 -2.81 14.98 18.38
N GLU A 30 -1.98 15.89 17.87
CA GLU A 30 -1.80 17.24 18.42
C GLU A 30 -2.56 18.30 17.61
N GLY A 31 -2.88 17.99 16.35
CA GLY A 31 -3.64 18.87 15.46
C GLY A 31 -3.05 18.90 14.05
N ILE A 32 -3.92 18.93 13.04
CA ILE A 32 -3.55 18.81 11.62
C ILE A 32 -2.43 19.78 11.21
N ASN A 33 -2.50 21.05 11.61
CA ASN A 33 -1.47 22.05 11.25
C ASN A 33 -0.12 21.77 11.92
N ALA A 34 -0.14 21.34 13.19
CA ALA A 34 1.08 21.03 13.93
C ALA A 34 1.76 19.78 13.36
N GLU A 35 0.99 18.75 13.02
CA GLU A 35 1.49 17.53 12.38
C GLU A 35 2.01 17.79 10.96
N HIS A 36 1.32 18.63 10.18
CA HIS A 36 1.79 19.07 8.87
C HIS A 36 3.15 19.77 8.97
N GLU A 37 3.26 20.78 9.86
CA GLU A 37 4.51 21.51 10.08
C GLU A 37 5.62 20.60 10.57
N THR A 38 5.29 19.62 11.42
CA THR A 38 6.23 18.62 11.92
C THR A 38 6.80 17.77 10.79
N VAL A 39 6.00 17.33 9.81
CA VAL A 39 6.52 16.63 8.63
C VAL A 39 7.37 17.55 7.76
N ARG A 40 6.97 18.82 7.60
CA ARG A 40 7.70 19.78 6.74
C ARG A 40 9.06 20.16 7.29
N THR A 41 9.18 20.30 8.61
CA THR A 41 10.39 20.81 9.26
C THR A 41 11.20 19.75 10.02
N LYS A 42 10.60 18.60 10.33
CA LYS A 42 11.19 17.53 11.15
C LYS A 42 10.90 16.14 10.58
N LEU A 43 10.01 15.39 11.22
CA LEU A 43 9.68 13.99 10.99
C LEU A 43 8.27 13.71 11.51
N GLY A 44 7.40 13.18 10.66
CA GLY A 44 6.15 12.53 11.08
C GLY A 44 6.17 11.04 10.77
N VAL A 45 5.43 10.28 11.55
CA VAL A 45 5.21 8.83 11.34
C VAL A 45 3.72 8.61 11.18
N PHE A 46 3.33 7.94 10.10
CA PHE A 46 1.95 7.63 9.79
C PHE A 46 1.73 6.14 9.82
N ASP A 47 0.70 5.69 10.53
CA ASP A 47 0.16 4.34 10.38
C ASP A 47 -0.69 4.29 9.11
N VAL A 48 -0.16 3.63 8.09
CA VAL A 48 -0.87 3.39 6.82
C VAL A 48 -1.16 1.90 6.63
N SER A 49 -1.21 1.11 7.71
CA SER A 49 -1.52 -0.33 7.69
C SER A 49 -2.96 -0.68 7.32
N HIS A 50 -3.74 0.29 6.85
CA HIS A 50 -5.07 0.08 6.27
C HIS A 50 -4.99 -0.15 4.76
N MET A 51 -3.84 0.12 4.13
CA MET A 51 -3.56 -0.23 2.73
C MET A 51 -3.65 -1.75 2.51
N GLY A 52 -3.76 -2.17 1.26
CA GLY A 52 -3.78 -3.58 0.90
C GLY A 52 -2.46 -4.06 0.30
N GLU A 53 -2.08 -5.29 0.60
CA GLU A 53 -0.83 -5.90 0.16
C GLU A 53 -1.08 -7.23 -0.55
N PHE A 54 -0.82 -7.28 -1.85
CA PHE A 54 -0.98 -8.50 -2.65
C PHE A 54 0.37 -9.03 -3.12
N TRP A 55 0.70 -10.25 -2.71
CA TRP A 55 1.84 -10.97 -3.27
C TRP A 55 1.47 -11.61 -4.60
N VAL A 56 2.35 -11.44 -5.57
CA VAL A 56 2.35 -12.19 -6.84
C VAL A 56 3.67 -12.94 -6.94
N GLU A 57 3.61 -14.26 -6.96
CA GLU A 57 4.78 -15.12 -6.79
C GLU A 57 4.88 -16.23 -7.85
N GLY A 58 6.12 -16.67 -8.06
CA GLY A 58 6.48 -17.80 -8.93
C GLY A 58 6.72 -17.41 -10.39
N PRO A 59 6.96 -18.40 -11.26
CA PRO A 59 7.43 -18.17 -12.64
C PRO A 59 6.51 -17.33 -13.53
N LYS A 60 5.26 -17.14 -13.11
CA LYS A 60 4.22 -16.40 -13.85
C LYS A 60 3.99 -15.00 -13.29
N ALA A 61 4.76 -14.59 -12.28
CA ALA A 61 4.51 -13.34 -11.58
C ALA A 61 4.72 -12.12 -12.48
N PHE A 62 5.79 -12.12 -13.27
CA PHE A 62 6.05 -11.06 -14.25
C PHE A 62 4.86 -10.89 -15.20
N ASP A 63 4.47 -11.97 -15.90
CA ASP A 63 3.38 -11.91 -16.89
C ASP A 63 2.05 -11.45 -16.26
N GLN A 64 1.76 -11.92 -15.04
CA GLN A 64 0.54 -11.52 -14.33
C GLN A 64 0.56 -10.04 -13.98
N VAL A 65 1.65 -9.53 -13.39
CA VAL A 65 1.73 -8.13 -12.98
C VAL A 65 1.76 -7.21 -14.21
N GLN A 66 2.49 -7.58 -15.26
CA GLN A 66 2.53 -6.78 -16.49
C GLN A 66 1.16 -6.71 -17.17
N LYS A 67 0.39 -7.81 -17.14
CA LYS A 67 -0.95 -7.86 -17.73
C LYS A 67 -1.94 -6.92 -17.04
N VAL A 68 -1.89 -6.84 -15.71
CA VAL A 68 -2.88 -6.08 -14.94
C VAL A 68 -2.48 -4.63 -14.67
N THR A 69 -1.22 -4.25 -14.90
CA THR A 69 -0.74 -2.89 -14.62
C THR A 69 -0.41 -2.11 -15.89
N SER A 70 -0.50 -0.77 -15.84
CA SER A 70 -0.28 0.09 -17.00
C SER A 70 1.19 0.41 -17.30
N ASN A 71 2.03 0.51 -16.27
CA ASN A 71 3.44 0.84 -16.43
C ASN A 71 4.29 -0.41 -16.76
N ASP A 72 5.43 -0.21 -17.43
CA ASP A 72 6.32 -1.31 -17.87
C ASP A 72 7.12 -1.85 -16.67
N ILE A 73 6.78 -3.06 -16.21
CA ILE A 73 7.47 -3.68 -15.07
C ILE A 73 8.83 -4.28 -15.46
N SER A 74 9.15 -4.42 -16.76
CA SER A 74 10.47 -4.86 -17.19
C SER A 74 11.56 -3.83 -16.88
N ALA A 75 11.17 -2.56 -16.68
CA ALA A 75 12.05 -1.49 -16.24
C ALA A 75 12.44 -1.60 -14.75
N LEU A 76 11.71 -2.37 -13.94
CA LEU A 76 12.05 -2.60 -12.54
C LEU A 76 13.20 -3.59 -12.40
N THR A 77 14.13 -3.27 -11.51
CA THR A 77 15.15 -4.19 -11.00
C THR A 77 14.87 -4.53 -9.54
N ASP A 78 15.52 -5.57 -9.01
CA ASP A 78 15.29 -6.05 -7.66
C ASP A 78 15.54 -4.96 -6.61
N GLY A 79 14.61 -4.86 -5.64
CA GLY A 79 14.61 -3.81 -4.62
C GLY A 79 14.05 -2.47 -5.08
N LYS A 80 13.52 -2.36 -6.31
CA LYS A 80 12.88 -1.14 -6.81
C LYS A 80 11.36 -1.20 -6.73
N VAL A 81 10.76 -0.01 -6.78
CA VAL A 81 9.32 0.22 -6.77
C VAL A 81 8.97 1.18 -7.90
N GLN A 82 7.79 1.01 -8.50
CA GLN A 82 7.19 1.99 -9.40
C GLN A 82 5.73 2.23 -9.08
N TYR A 83 5.27 3.43 -9.42
CA TYR A 83 3.84 3.76 -9.43
C TYR A 83 3.21 3.31 -10.75
N SER A 84 1.97 2.83 -10.66
CA SER A 84 1.19 2.32 -11.80
C SER A 84 -0.31 2.46 -11.53
N CYS A 85 -1.13 2.00 -12.47
CA CYS A 85 -2.56 1.85 -12.26
C CYS A 85 -3.08 0.53 -12.85
N PHE A 86 -4.24 0.09 -12.37
CA PHE A 86 -5.02 -0.99 -12.95
C PHE A 86 -6.00 -0.42 -13.99
N PRO A 87 -5.75 -0.57 -15.31
CA PRO A 87 -6.71 -0.14 -16.32
C PRO A 87 -7.93 -1.06 -16.35
N ASN A 88 -9.11 -0.52 -16.63
CA ASN A 88 -10.34 -1.32 -16.74
C ASN A 88 -10.58 -1.90 -18.15
N GLY A 89 -9.73 -1.58 -19.13
CA GLY A 89 -9.88 -1.98 -20.54
C GLY A 89 -10.67 -1.01 -21.43
N ASP A 90 -11.41 -0.07 -20.84
CA ASP A 90 -12.29 0.90 -21.53
C ASP A 90 -11.79 2.35 -21.38
N GLY A 91 -10.50 2.53 -21.09
CA GLY A 91 -9.87 3.84 -20.89
C GLY A 91 -10.08 4.46 -19.50
N GLY A 92 -10.69 3.72 -18.56
CA GLY A 92 -10.79 4.08 -17.15
C GLY A 92 -9.76 3.39 -16.27
N ILE A 93 -9.66 3.85 -15.02
CA ILE A 93 -8.76 3.30 -14.00
C ILE A 93 -9.61 2.65 -12.90
N VAL A 94 -9.25 1.42 -12.55
CA VAL A 94 -9.81 0.68 -11.41
C VAL A 94 -9.21 1.21 -10.11
N ASP A 95 -7.89 1.24 -10.01
CA ASP A 95 -7.16 1.89 -8.91
C ASP A 95 -5.74 2.28 -9.32
N ASP A 96 -5.11 3.14 -8.54
CA ASP A 96 -3.66 3.38 -8.57
C ASP A 96 -2.93 2.58 -7.49
N LEU A 97 -1.66 2.25 -7.74
CA LEU A 97 -0.89 1.37 -6.86
C LEU A 97 0.62 1.56 -6.98
N LEU A 98 1.33 0.97 -6.02
CA LEU A 98 2.77 0.73 -6.11
C LEU A 98 3.05 -0.75 -6.42
N VAL A 99 4.02 -0.98 -7.30
CA VAL A 99 4.55 -2.31 -7.64
C VAL A 99 5.99 -2.39 -7.17
N TYR A 100 6.26 -3.25 -6.19
CA TYR A 100 7.61 -3.55 -5.71
C TYR A 100 8.12 -4.84 -6.34
N ARG A 101 9.37 -4.84 -6.82
CA ARG A 101 10.06 -6.03 -7.29
C ARG A 101 11.04 -6.52 -6.22
N PHE A 102 10.77 -7.70 -5.66
CA PHE A 102 11.67 -8.35 -4.70
C PHE A 102 12.62 -9.35 -5.39
N GLY A 103 12.23 -9.85 -6.57
CA GLY A 103 13.01 -10.74 -7.42
C GLY A 103 12.28 -10.98 -8.74
N GLU A 104 12.89 -11.72 -9.66
CA GLU A 104 12.31 -12.01 -10.98
C GLU A 104 10.89 -12.63 -10.91
N GLU A 105 10.65 -13.41 -9.86
CA GLU A 105 9.41 -14.16 -9.63
C GLU A 105 8.64 -13.69 -8.38
N LYS A 106 8.93 -12.51 -7.83
CA LYS A 106 8.28 -12.04 -6.59
C LYS A 106 8.02 -10.55 -6.59
N TYR A 107 6.74 -10.20 -6.56
CA TYR A 107 6.26 -8.82 -6.58
C TYR A 107 5.25 -8.58 -5.47
N LEU A 108 5.24 -7.35 -4.96
CA LEU A 108 4.22 -6.88 -4.02
C LEU A 108 3.47 -5.71 -4.65
N LEU A 109 2.14 -5.83 -4.69
CA LEU A 109 1.24 -4.76 -5.10
C LEU A 109 0.69 -4.11 -3.83
N VAL A 110 0.86 -2.79 -3.68
CA VAL A 110 0.31 -2.02 -2.57
C VAL A 110 -0.82 -1.12 -3.08
N VAL A 111 -2.06 -1.40 -2.66
CA VAL A 111 -3.30 -0.81 -3.19
C VAL A 111 -4.04 0.01 -2.12
N ASN A 112 -4.99 0.85 -2.53
CA ASN A 112 -5.73 1.69 -1.60
C ASN A 112 -6.68 0.86 -0.71
N ALA A 113 -6.79 1.27 0.55
CA ALA A 113 -7.62 0.62 1.56
C ALA A 113 -9.09 0.39 1.14
N SER A 114 -9.69 1.35 0.43
CA SER A 114 -11.10 1.29 0.01
C SER A 114 -11.35 0.28 -1.10
N ASN A 115 -10.28 -0.12 -1.78
CA ASN A 115 -10.34 -0.87 -3.01
C ASN A 115 -9.83 -2.29 -2.84
N ILE A 116 -9.34 -2.71 -1.66
CA ILE A 116 -8.75 -4.04 -1.43
C ILE A 116 -9.60 -5.16 -2.05
N GLU A 117 -10.88 -5.26 -1.70
CA GLU A 117 -11.75 -6.33 -2.22
C GLU A 117 -11.98 -6.23 -3.74
N LYS A 118 -12.17 -5.00 -4.23
CA LYS A 118 -12.40 -4.70 -5.64
C LYS A 118 -11.18 -5.04 -6.49
N ASP A 119 -10.00 -4.65 -6.02
CA ASP A 119 -8.72 -4.83 -6.69
C ASP A 119 -8.27 -6.28 -6.61
N TRP A 120 -8.48 -6.93 -5.46
CA TRP A 120 -8.25 -8.36 -5.33
C TRP A 120 -9.09 -9.15 -6.32
N ALA A 121 -10.38 -8.82 -6.45
CA ALA A 121 -11.25 -9.41 -7.46
C ALA A 121 -10.77 -9.09 -8.89
N HIS A 122 -10.34 -7.86 -9.16
CA HIS A 122 -9.80 -7.45 -10.46
C HIS A 122 -8.58 -8.27 -10.85
N VAL A 123 -7.57 -8.36 -9.97
CA VAL A 123 -6.34 -9.15 -10.23
C VAL A 123 -6.66 -10.63 -10.44
N ASN A 124 -7.56 -11.21 -9.62
CA ASN A 124 -7.98 -12.61 -9.77
C ASN A 124 -8.74 -12.86 -11.07
N SER A 125 -9.64 -11.96 -11.48
CA SER A 125 -10.41 -12.11 -12.72
C SER A 125 -9.54 -12.12 -13.98
N HIS A 126 -8.35 -11.51 -13.92
CA HIS A 126 -7.39 -11.49 -15.03
C HIS A 126 -6.31 -12.58 -14.94
N ASN A 127 -6.31 -13.40 -13.87
CA ASN A 127 -5.32 -14.45 -13.61
C ASN A 127 -5.58 -15.75 -14.39
N GLU A 128 -5.76 -15.63 -15.70
CA GLU A 128 -5.98 -16.77 -16.60
C GLU A 128 -4.76 -17.70 -16.67
N ILE A 129 -3.57 -17.15 -16.43
CA ILE A 129 -2.32 -17.91 -16.46
C ILE A 129 -2.11 -18.71 -15.19
N GLY A 130 -2.88 -18.50 -14.12
CA GLY A 130 -2.74 -19.24 -12.86
C GLY A 130 -1.43 -18.92 -12.14
N ALA A 131 -1.09 -17.63 -12.02
CA ALA A 131 -0.03 -17.15 -11.13
C ALA A 131 -0.46 -17.34 -9.66
N LYS A 132 0.54 -17.49 -8.77
CA LYS A 132 0.28 -17.60 -7.33
C LYS A 132 0.01 -16.20 -6.77
N LEU A 133 -1.22 -15.98 -6.33
CA LEU A 133 -1.66 -14.72 -5.71
C LEU A 133 -1.95 -14.96 -4.22
N THR A 134 -1.51 -14.05 -3.35
CA THR A 134 -1.88 -14.06 -1.93
C THR A 134 -2.26 -12.65 -1.49
N ASN A 135 -3.42 -12.50 -0.85
CA ASN A 135 -3.76 -11.27 -0.14
C ASN A 135 -3.16 -11.34 1.27
N ALA A 136 -2.15 -10.52 1.53
CA ALA A 136 -1.42 -10.46 2.80
C ALA A 136 -1.73 -9.20 3.59
N SER A 137 -2.84 -8.51 3.29
CA SER A 137 -3.20 -7.24 3.94
C SER A 137 -3.42 -7.39 5.46
N ASP A 138 -3.87 -8.57 5.92
CA ASP A 138 -4.04 -8.84 7.36
C ASP A 138 -2.71 -9.23 8.05
N ASP A 139 -1.66 -9.54 7.28
CA ASP A 139 -0.36 -10.02 7.77
C ASP A 139 0.72 -8.94 7.80
N ILE A 140 0.49 -7.79 7.15
CA ILE A 140 1.48 -6.73 6.97
C ILE A 140 0.98 -5.44 7.63
N SER A 141 1.88 -4.73 8.32
CA SER A 141 1.65 -3.37 8.80
C SER A 141 2.61 -2.43 8.09
N GLN A 142 2.13 -1.23 7.79
CA GLN A 142 2.88 -0.25 7.00
C GLN A 142 2.97 1.07 7.76
N LEU A 143 4.21 1.49 8.02
CA LEU A 143 4.53 2.79 8.60
C LEU A 143 5.19 3.68 7.55
N ALA A 144 4.64 4.87 7.32
CA ALA A 144 5.27 5.89 6.50
C ALA A 144 6.01 6.88 7.40
N VAL A 145 7.35 6.85 7.35
CA VAL A 145 8.22 7.79 8.07
C VAL A 145 8.63 8.89 7.09
N GLN A 146 8.22 10.14 7.35
CA GLN A 146 8.26 11.22 6.37
C GLN A 146 8.81 12.52 6.97
N GLY A 147 9.62 13.26 6.21
CA GLY A 147 10.15 14.57 6.60
C GLY A 147 11.66 14.69 6.38
N PRO A 148 12.24 15.90 6.50
CA PRO A 148 13.68 16.14 6.27
C PRO A 148 14.60 15.34 7.20
N LEU A 149 14.11 14.92 8.37
CA LEU A 149 14.88 14.10 9.32
C LEU A 149 14.60 12.59 9.21
N ALA A 150 13.78 12.16 8.24
CA ALA A 150 13.37 10.76 8.08
C ALA A 150 14.53 9.81 7.87
N LEU A 151 15.44 10.15 6.96
CA LEU A 151 16.58 9.29 6.65
C LEU A 151 17.45 9.03 7.90
N ASN A 152 17.72 10.06 8.69
CA ASN A 152 18.54 9.95 9.91
C ASN A 152 17.87 9.10 11.00
N ALA A 153 16.54 9.01 11.01
CA ALA A 153 15.80 8.25 12.01
C ALA A 153 15.70 6.75 11.69
N VAL A 154 15.87 6.36 10.42
CA VAL A 154 15.69 4.97 9.95
C VAL A 154 16.99 4.26 9.53
N GLN A 155 18.13 4.96 9.59
CA GLN A 155 19.48 4.42 9.36
C GLN A 155 20.13 3.98 10.66
#